data_AF-A0A350UPN4-F1
#
_entry.id   AF-A0A350UPN4-F1
#
_cell.length_a   1.000
_cell.length_b   1.000
_cell.length_c   1.000
_cell.angle_alpha   90.00
_cell.angle_beta   90.00
_cell.angle_gamma   90.00
#
_symmetry.space_group_name_H-M   'P 1'
#
loop_
_entity.id
_entity.type
_entity.pdbx_description
1 polymer ?
#
loop_
_entity_poly.entity_id
_entity_poly.type
_entity_poly.pdbx_seq_one_letter_code
_entity_poly.pdbx_strand_id
1 'polypeptide(L)'
;RDLHPFPPRRSSDLGSRSGEYPRWAAGRVLQESLRLIEFSNTFRTCAVTGHLGLPTTLDRVASLLAASEERINQPCLLNCEDEPYIAAVLGCTLGLTRHSAWTDPLARGYNPRELHRRLDAVTRAIRWQRMAPPFPAGSGDVDLDRERLVDSWTFREGETWLPTVHGKTVRQSAPARVTRNMPLPQVGGPNRPFVLAAMYPNDSVAVATLPRVQADEGFSYPLADVTLTLEALRPLVGIFGRYRSLTLRTPALGKAPRLMAQDLAGDEPVDITPRVMVTATEVVIPGDVIHEVGLMAARPGDISDPGMVLRLAI
;
A
#
# COMPACT_ATOMS: atom_id res chain seq x y z
N ARG A 1 -18.90 -29.94 15.75
CA ARG A 1 -19.34 -29.48 14.41
C ARG A 1 -18.11 -28.89 13.76
N ASP A 2 -17.36 -29.77 13.14
CA ASP A 2 -16.00 -29.57 12.66
C ASP A 2 -15.99 -28.66 11.43
N LEU A 3 -15.46 -27.45 11.60
CA LEU A 3 -15.09 -26.58 10.50
C LEU A 3 -13.74 -27.09 9.96
N HIS A 4 -13.80 -27.98 8.99
CA HIS A 4 -12.65 -28.32 8.16
C HIS A 4 -12.18 -27.05 7.43
N PRO A 5 -10.96 -26.53 7.68
CA PRO A 5 -10.35 -25.63 6.71
C PRO A 5 -10.11 -26.44 5.44
N PHE A 6 -10.35 -25.82 4.29
CA PHE A 6 -10.12 -26.38 2.95
C PHE A 6 -8.96 -27.38 2.91
N PRO A 7 -9.11 -28.57 2.30
CA PRO A 7 -7.99 -29.48 2.18
C PRO A 7 -6.88 -28.79 1.38
N PRO A 8 -5.60 -28.88 1.79
CA PRO A 8 -4.51 -28.41 0.98
C PRO A 8 -4.47 -29.30 -0.26
N ARG A 9 -5.08 -28.85 -1.37
CA ARG A 9 -4.92 -29.54 -2.65
C ARG A 9 -3.42 -29.52 -2.95
N ARG A 10 -2.85 -30.72 -3.07
CA ARG A 10 -1.44 -30.98 -3.37
C ARG A 10 -0.97 -30.03 -4.46
N SER A 11 -0.17 -29.03 -4.09
CA SER A 11 0.50 -28.12 -5.02
C SER A 11 1.77 -28.77 -5.58
N SER A 12 1.67 -30.03 -6.03
CA SER A 12 2.79 -30.74 -6.64
C SER A 12 2.95 -30.41 -8.13
N ASP A 13 2.05 -29.63 -8.72
CA ASP A 13 2.23 -29.10 -10.07
C ASP A 13 2.66 -27.63 -10.03
N LEU A 14 3.97 -27.47 -10.24
CA LEU A 14 4.57 -26.35 -10.96
C LEU A 14 4.23 -24.98 -10.41
N GLY A 15 5.01 -24.60 -9.40
CA GLY A 15 5.23 -23.20 -9.06
C GLY A 15 5.49 -22.40 -10.33
N SER A 16 4.67 -21.38 -10.55
CA SER A 16 5.06 -20.34 -11.47
C SER A 16 6.37 -19.75 -10.93
N ARG A 17 7.48 -20.01 -11.62
CA ARG A 17 8.79 -19.42 -11.32
C ARG A 17 8.79 -17.89 -11.36
N SER A 18 7.70 -17.28 -11.84
CA SER A 18 7.58 -15.83 -12.04
C SER A 18 7.56 -15.04 -10.73
N GLY A 19 7.07 -15.63 -9.62
CA GLY A 19 6.77 -14.82 -8.43
C GLY A 19 5.70 -13.74 -8.70
N GLU A 20 4.95 -13.87 -9.80
CA GLU A 20 3.95 -12.91 -10.27
C GLU A 20 2.58 -13.58 -10.25
N TYR A 21 1.69 -13.06 -9.41
CA TYR A 21 0.31 -13.48 -9.24
C TYR A 21 -0.46 -13.73 -10.54
N PRO A 22 -0.46 -12.84 -11.56
CA PRO A 22 -1.21 -13.08 -12.79
C PRO A 22 -0.72 -14.31 -13.58
N ARG A 23 0.46 -14.84 -13.26
CA ARG A 23 1.05 -16.02 -13.90
C ARG A 23 0.95 -17.29 -13.04
N TRP A 24 0.43 -17.19 -11.82
CA TRP A 24 0.31 -18.33 -10.91
C TRP A 24 -0.58 -19.42 -11.48
N ALA A 25 -0.08 -20.65 -11.46
CA ALA A 25 -0.72 -21.82 -12.08
C ALA A 25 -1.19 -21.54 -13.53
N ALA A 26 -0.33 -20.92 -14.34
CA ALA A 26 -0.64 -20.48 -15.70
C ALA A 26 -1.87 -19.55 -15.78
N GLY A 27 -1.98 -18.64 -14.81
CA GLY A 27 -3.06 -17.65 -14.71
C GLY A 27 -4.38 -18.15 -14.13
N ARG A 28 -4.50 -19.46 -13.83
CA ARG A 28 -5.73 -20.04 -13.28
C ARG A 28 -6.12 -19.43 -11.94
N VAL A 29 -5.16 -19.05 -11.09
CA VAL A 29 -5.47 -18.46 -9.77
C VAL A 29 -6.13 -17.10 -9.90
N LEU A 30 -5.65 -16.25 -10.81
CA LEU A 30 -6.27 -14.95 -11.09
C LEU A 30 -7.69 -15.15 -11.64
N GLN A 31 -7.87 -16.04 -12.61
CA GLN A 31 -9.18 -16.31 -13.22
C GLN A 31 -10.21 -16.81 -12.20
N GLU A 32 -9.80 -17.71 -11.30
CA GLU A 32 -10.70 -18.19 -10.25
C GLU A 32 -11.03 -17.08 -9.23
N SER A 33 -10.06 -16.24 -8.89
CA SER A 33 -10.31 -15.10 -7.99
C SER A 33 -11.27 -14.09 -8.62
N LEU A 34 -11.17 -13.84 -9.93
CA LEU A 34 -12.10 -13.00 -10.66
C LEU A 34 -13.52 -13.57 -10.64
N ARG A 35 -13.69 -14.89 -10.79
CA ARG A 35 -15.00 -15.54 -10.64
C ARG A 35 -15.59 -15.36 -9.24
N LEU A 36 -14.76 -15.46 -8.20
CA LEU A 36 -15.19 -15.23 -6.82
C LEU A 36 -15.61 -13.78 -6.59
N ILE A 37 -14.90 -12.83 -7.19
CA ILE A 37 -15.24 -11.40 -7.13
C ILE A 37 -16.62 -11.11 -7.73
N GLU A 38 -17.05 -11.82 -8.78
CA GLU A 38 -18.30 -11.50 -9.48
C GLU A 38 -19.56 -11.63 -8.63
N PHE A 39 -19.58 -12.56 -7.66
CA PHE A 39 -20.73 -12.80 -6.81
C PHE A 39 -20.51 -12.39 -5.34
N SER A 40 -19.33 -11.88 -5.00
CA SER A 40 -18.98 -11.49 -3.63
C SER A 40 -19.11 -9.98 -3.44
N ASN A 41 -19.66 -9.55 -2.30
CA ASN A 41 -19.60 -8.13 -1.92
C ASN A 41 -18.20 -7.73 -1.44
N THR A 42 -17.41 -8.68 -0.96
CA THR A 42 -16.05 -8.47 -0.48
C THR A 42 -15.17 -9.64 -0.88
N PHE A 43 -13.96 -9.38 -1.38
CA PHE A 43 -12.97 -10.41 -1.68
C PHE A 43 -11.68 -10.14 -0.91
N ARG A 44 -11.25 -11.13 -0.13
CA ARG A 44 -10.03 -11.03 0.68
C ARG A 44 -8.87 -11.75 0.02
N THR A 45 -7.83 -10.99 -0.31
CA THR A 45 -6.51 -11.59 -0.53
C THR A 45 -6.08 -12.21 0.80
N CYS A 46 -5.68 -13.48 0.81
CA CYS A 46 -5.39 -14.22 2.04
C CYS A 46 -4.08 -15.03 1.93
N ALA A 47 -3.53 -15.45 3.07
CA ALA A 47 -2.40 -16.37 3.16
C ALA A 47 -1.14 -15.83 2.46
N VAL A 48 -0.56 -14.79 3.05
CA VAL A 48 0.76 -14.26 2.70
C VAL A 48 1.82 -14.64 3.74
N THR A 49 3.09 -14.63 3.36
CA THR A 49 4.20 -14.85 4.29
C THR A 49 4.58 -13.53 4.98
N GLY A 50 5.11 -13.56 6.20
CA GLY A 50 5.43 -12.34 6.95
C GLY A 50 6.44 -11.43 6.23
N HIS A 51 7.45 -12.04 5.60
CA HIS A 51 8.53 -11.34 4.90
C HIS A 51 8.09 -10.75 3.55
N LEU A 52 7.41 -11.55 2.72
CA LEU A 52 6.96 -11.14 1.38
C LEU A 52 5.49 -10.66 1.37
N GLY A 53 4.92 -10.36 2.54
CA GLY A 53 3.51 -10.01 2.71
C GLY A 53 3.11 -8.81 1.85
N LEU A 54 3.93 -7.76 1.86
CA LEU A 54 3.71 -6.54 1.11
C LEU A 54 3.73 -6.75 -0.42
N PRO A 55 4.83 -7.26 -1.02
CA PRO A 55 4.87 -7.44 -2.48
C PRO A 55 3.84 -8.47 -2.97
N THR A 56 3.51 -9.50 -2.17
CA THR A 56 2.48 -10.48 -2.54
C THR A 56 1.08 -9.84 -2.51
N THR A 57 0.78 -9.06 -1.48
CA THR A 57 -0.51 -8.38 -1.36
C THR A 57 -0.68 -7.33 -2.46
N LEU A 58 0.36 -6.52 -2.70
CA LEU A 58 0.34 -5.50 -3.73
C LEU A 58 0.08 -6.10 -5.11
N ASP A 59 0.81 -7.15 -5.50
CA ASP A 59 0.66 -7.77 -6.80
C ASP A 59 -0.75 -8.36 -7.02
N ARG A 60 -1.29 -9.02 -5.99
CA ARG A 60 -2.64 -9.58 -6.01
C ARG A 60 -3.69 -8.49 -6.18
N VAL A 61 -3.66 -7.46 -5.32
CA VAL A 61 -4.64 -6.37 -5.33
C VAL A 61 -4.55 -5.61 -6.64
N ALA A 62 -3.35 -5.23 -7.09
CA ALA A 62 -3.15 -4.50 -8.34
C ALA A 62 -3.67 -5.28 -9.55
N SER A 63 -3.36 -6.59 -9.63
CA SER A 63 -3.83 -7.43 -10.74
C SER A 63 -5.34 -7.62 -10.73
N LEU A 64 -5.95 -7.76 -9.54
CA LEU A 64 -7.41 -7.90 -9.41
C LEU A 64 -8.14 -6.61 -9.75
N LEU A 65 -7.61 -5.45 -9.32
CA LEU A 65 -8.14 -4.14 -9.69
C LEU A 65 -8.09 -3.95 -11.21
N ALA A 66 -6.93 -4.12 -11.84
CA ALA A 66 -6.77 -3.96 -13.29
C ALA A 66 -7.64 -4.93 -14.09
N ALA A 67 -7.75 -6.19 -13.66
CA ALA A 67 -8.61 -7.16 -14.33
C ALA A 67 -10.12 -6.98 -14.05
N SER A 68 -10.50 -6.06 -13.15
CA SER A 68 -11.88 -5.71 -12.83
C SER A 68 -12.34 -4.39 -13.45
N GLU A 69 -11.45 -3.59 -14.04
CA GLU A 69 -11.70 -2.27 -14.64
C GLU A 69 -12.82 -2.30 -15.70
N GLU A 70 -13.00 -3.43 -16.39
CA GLU A 70 -14.05 -3.63 -17.39
C GLU A 70 -15.37 -4.22 -16.83
N ARG A 71 -15.50 -4.32 -15.51
CA ARG A 71 -16.61 -4.99 -14.81
C ARG A 71 -17.42 -4.03 -13.94
N ILE A 72 -17.89 -2.95 -14.56
CA ILE A 72 -18.59 -1.79 -13.97
C ILE A 72 -19.75 -2.18 -13.01
N ASN A 73 -20.39 -3.34 -13.21
CA ASN A 73 -21.51 -3.80 -12.40
C ASN A 73 -21.13 -4.72 -11.22
N GLN A 74 -19.85 -4.83 -10.85
CA GLN A 74 -19.40 -5.67 -9.74
C GLN A 74 -19.00 -4.82 -8.53
N PRO A 75 -19.88 -4.65 -7.52
CA PRO A 75 -19.64 -3.79 -6.36
C PRO A 75 -18.72 -4.45 -5.30
N CYS A 76 -17.79 -5.31 -5.70
CA CYS A 76 -16.94 -6.06 -4.78
C CYS A 76 -15.83 -5.18 -4.19
N LEU A 77 -15.74 -5.09 -2.87
CA LEU A 77 -14.63 -4.44 -2.16
C LEU A 77 -13.47 -5.43 -2.00
N LEU A 78 -12.28 -5.07 -2.48
CA LEU A 78 -11.08 -5.87 -2.22
C LEU A 78 -10.54 -5.60 -0.81
N ASN A 79 -9.96 -6.62 -0.20
CA ASN A 79 -9.28 -6.53 1.09
C ASN A 79 -7.79 -6.84 0.93
N CYS A 80 -6.96 -5.92 1.43
CA CYS A 80 -5.50 -5.92 1.26
C CYS A 80 -4.77 -6.57 2.45
N GLU A 81 -5.30 -7.67 2.98
CA GLU A 81 -4.74 -8.31 4.18
C GLU A 81 -4.50 -7.27 5.29
N ASP A 82 -3.41 -7.44 6.01
CA ASP A 82 -2.91 -6.55 7.03
C ASP A 82 -1.85 -5.58 6.45
N GLU A 83 -2.13 -4.97 5.29
CA GLU A 83 -1.30 -3.93 4.66
C GLU A 83 -2.02 -2.55 4.62
N PRO A 84 -1.95 -1.77 5.72
CA PRO A 84 -2.64 -0.49 5.90
C PRO A 84 -2.55 0.48 4.73
N TYR A 85 -1.33 0.71 4.22
CA TYR A 85 -1.09 1.76 3.22
C TYR A 85 -1.43 1.32 1.79
N ILE A 86 -1.44 0.01 1.51
CA ILE A 86 -2.03 -0.49 0.25
C ILE A 86 -3.52 -0.21 0.26
N ALA A 87 -4.22 -0.54 1.35
CA ALA A 87 -5.66 -0.34 1.42
C ALA A 87 -6.06 1.14 1.44
N ALA A 88 -5.34 1.95 2.21
CA ALA A 88 -5.58 3.38 2.32
C ALA A 88 -5.29 4.14 1.03
N VAL A 89 -4.38 3.67 0.17
CA VAL A 89 -4.13 4.37 -1.10
C VAL A 89 -5.03 3.85 -2.20
N LEU A 90 -5.13 2.54 -2.41
CA LEU A 90 -5.87 1.97 -3.55
C LEU A 90 -7.40 1.89 -3.35
N GLY A 91 -7.93 2.51 -2.30
CA GLY A 91 -9.36 2.50 -2.00
C GLY A 91 -9.91 1.11 -1.67
N CYS A 92 -9.11 0.29 -0.97
CA CYS A 92 -9.47 -1.07 -0.59
C CYS A 92 -9.73 -1.18 0.91
N THR A 93 -10.30 -2.30 1.36
CA THR A 93 -10.59 -2.59 2.78
C THR A 93 -9.41 -3.26 3.49
N LEU A 94 -9.43 -3.24 4.83
CA LEU A 94 -8.36 -3.78 5.69
C LEU A 94 -8.77 -5.05 6.41
N GLY A 95 -7.90 -6.06 6.39
CA GLY A 95 -8.03 -7.33 7.10
C GLY A 95 -7.11 -7.34 8.32
N LEU A 96 -7.47 -6.59 9.36
CA LEU A 96 -6.62 -6.37 10.53
C LEU A 96 -6.35 -7.65 11.31
N THR A 97 -5.06 -7.98 11.46
CA THR A 97 -4.59 -9.14 12.24
C THR A 97 -3.51 -8.77 13.26
N ARG A 98 -3.46 -7.50 13.68
CA ARG A 98 -2.47 -6.98 14.63
C ARG A 98 -3.10 -6.78 16.01
N HIS A 99 -2.32 -7.07 17.04
CA HIS A 99 -2.67 -6.72 18.42
C HIS A 99 -1.39 -6.44 19.21
N SER A 100 -1.39 -5.46 20.11
CA SER A 100 -0.20 -5.09 20.91
C SER A 100 0.26 -6.22 21.83
N ALA A 101 -0.69 -6.99 22.37
CA ALA A 101 -0.40 -8.18 23.19
C ALA A 101 0.05 -9.39 22.36
N TRP A 102 0.16 -9.27 21.03
CA TRP A 102 0.73 -10.33 20.22
C TRP A 102 2.25 -10.34 20.37
N THR A 103 2.69 -10.95 21.47
CA THR A 103 4.06 -11.38 21.71
C THR A 103 4.15 -12.83 21.24
N ASP A 104 4.75 -13.07 20.08
CA ASP A 104 4.92 -14.43 19.57
C ASP A 104 5.99 -15.18 20.40
N PRO A 105 5.62 -16.20 21.20
CA PRO A 105 6.58 -16.97 22.01
C PRO A 105 7.45 -17.89 21.15
N LEU A 106 7.15 -18.05 19.86
CA LEU A 106 7.88 -18.89 18.89
C LEU A 106 8.80 -18.08 17.97
N ALA A 107 9.11 -16.81 18.29
CA ALA A 107 9.77 -15.82 17.41
C ALA A 107 11.16 -16.20 16.87
N ARG A 108 11.21 -17.22 16.01
CA ARG A 108 12.28 -17.53 15.06
C ARG A 108 12.05 -16.74 13.75
N GLY A 109 11.64 -15.48 13.87
CA GLY A 109 11.44 -14.58 12.72
C GLY A 109 10.06 -14.58 12.06
N TYR A 110 9.01 -15.17 12.65
CA TYR A 110 7.66 -15.20 12.07
C TYR A 110 6.99 -13.82 11.92
N ASN A 111 7.33 -12.86 12.80
CA ASN A 111 6.85 -11.48 12.76
C ASN A 111 7.99 -10.50 12.41
N PRO A 112 8.52 -10.54 11.17
CA PRO A 112 9.79 -9.90 10.85
C PRO A 112 9.70 -8.38 10.70
N ARG A 113 8.47 -7.84 10.62
CA ARG A 113 8.18 -6.40 10.56
C ARG A 113 7.70 -5.85 11.91
N GLU A 114 7.67 -6.67 12.97
CA GLU A 114 7.14 -6.31 14.29
C GLU A 114 5.74 -5.67 14.19
N LEU A 115 4.81 -6.30 13.48
CA LEU A 115 3.48 -5.72 13.19
C LEU A 115 2.69 -5.36 14.47
N HIS A 116 2.97 -6.04 15.58
CA HIS A 116 2.40 -5.75 16.90
C HIS A 116 2.79 -4.35 17.45
N ARG A 117 3.87 -3.75 16.94
CA ARG A 117 4.34 -2.39 17.24
C ARG A 117 4.03 -1.38 16.12
N ARG A 118 3.18 -1.74 15.15
CA ARG A 118 2.82 -0.89 14.01
C ARG A 118 1.32 -0.68 13.94
N LEU A 119 0.73 -0.22 15.04
CA LEU A 119 -0.70 0.01 15.18
C LEU A 119 -1.10 1.43 14.72
N ASP A 120 -0.16 2.38 14.70
CA ASP A 120 -0.42 3.73 14.17
C ASP A 120 -0.67 3.71 12.67
N ALA A 121 0.02 2.87 11.90
CA ALA A 121 -0.27 2.69 10.47
C ALA A 121 -1.74 2.30 10.23
N VAL A 122 -2.29 1.42 11.07
CA VAL A 122 -3.71 1.02 11.03
C VAL A 122 -4.61 2.21 11.38
N THR A 123 -4.27 2.93 12.45
CA THR A 123 -5.04 4.10 12.91
C THR A 123 -5.11 5.17 11.82
N ARG A 124 -3.98 5.48 11.20
CA ARG A 124 -3.85 6.44 10.09
C ARG A 124 -4.67 6.01 8.87
N ALA A 125 -4.55 4.75 8.47
CA ALA A 125 -5.31 4.20 7.34
C ALA A 125 -6.82 4.25 7.56
N ILE A 126 -7.30 3.86 8.75
CA ILE A 126 -8.73 3.91 9.09
C ILE A 126 -9.24 5.35 9.13
N ARG A 127 -8.48 6.27 9.74
CA ARG A 127 -8.87 7.68 9.83
C ARG A 127 -8.90 8.33 8.45
N TRP A 128 -7.99 7.96 7.54
CA TRP A 128 -8.08 8.33 6.13
C TRP A 128 -9.37 7.80 5.48
N GLN A 129 -9.69 6.52 5.67
CA GLN A 129 -10.90 5.90 5.10
C GLN A 129 -12.23 6.53 5.58
N ARG A 130 -12.23 7.27 6.70
CA ARG A 130 -13.39 8.08 7.11
C ARG A 130 -13.60 9.30 6.23
N MET A 131 -12.53 9.84 5.65
CA MET A 131 -12.56 10.99 4.74
C MET A 131 -12.66 10.55 3.28
N ALA A 132 -12.02 9.43 2.92
CA ALA A 132 -11.98 8.87 1.57
C ALA A 132 -12.30 7.36 1.62
N PRO A 133 -13.59 6.97 1.56
CA PRO A 133 -14.02 5.60 1.76
C PRO A 133 -13.49 4.62 0.69
N PRO A 134 -13.22 3.34 1.05
CA PRO A 134 -12.97 2.29 0.06
C PRO A 134 -14.08 2.19 -0.98
N PHE A 135 -13.71 1.84 -2.21
CA PHE A 135 -14.65 1.80 -3.33
C PHE A 135 -14.45 0.56 -4.22
N PRO A 136 -15.53 0.02 -4.82
CA PRO A 136 -15.54 -1.30 -5.46
C PRO A 136 -14.50 -1.50 -6.55
N ALA A 137 -13.92 -2.69 -6.69
CA ALA A 137 -12.84 -3.00 -7.63
C ALA A 137 -13.14 -2.58 -9.09
N GLY A 138 -14.38 -2.74 -9.54
CA GLY A 138 -14.80 -2.38 -10.90
C GLY A 138 -15.17 -0.91 -11.10
N SER A 139 -14.86 -0.03 -10.13
CA SER A 139 -15.11 1.40 -10.25
C SER A 139 -13.85 2.15 -10.66
N GLY A 140 -13.89 2.69 -11.88
CA GLY A 140 -12.87 3.57 -12.44
C GLY A 140 -11.60 2.87 -12.92
N ASP A 141 -10.65 3.66 -13.42
CA ASP A 141 -9.53 3.17 -14.22
C ASP A 141 -8.34 2.75 -13.35
N VAL A 142 -7.52 1.80 -13.81
CA VAL A 142 -6.36 1.27 -13.08
C VAL A 142 -5.15 1.19 -14.01
N ASP A 143 -4.08 1.89 -13.68
CA ASP A 143 -2.83 1.82 -14.45
C ASP A 143 -1.73 1.12 -13.63
N LEU A 144 -1.07 0.16 -14.27
CA LEU A 144 0.01 -0.63 -13.69
C LEU A 144 1.30 -0.34 -14.44
N ASP A 145 2.35 -0.02 -13.69
CA ASP A 145 3.66 0.12 -14.31
C ASP A 145 4.09 -1.19 -15.01
N ARG A 146 4.65 -1.04 -16.20
CA ARG A 146 5.27 -2.14 -16.94
C ARG A 146 6.53 -2.62 -16.24
N GLU A 147 7.24 -1.70 -15.56
CA GLU A 147 8.34 -2.09 -14.68
C GLU A 147 7.77 -2.81 -13.47
N ARG A 148 8.35 -3.96 -13.16
CA ARG A 148 8.00 -4.74 -11.97
C ARG A 148 9.23 -4.86 -11.09
N LEU A 149 9.07 -4.55 -9.81
CA LEU A 149 10.12 -4.74 -8.82
C LEU A 149 10.00 -6.15 -8.26
N VAL A 150 11.15 -6.74 -7.89
CA VAL A 150 11.23 -8.09 -7.35
C VAL A 150 11.81 -8.01 -5.94
N ASP A 151 11.07 -8.55 -4.99
CA ASP A 151 11.48 -8.76 -3.60
C ASP A 151 11.81 -10.23 -3.38
N SER A 152 12.71 -10.50 -2.45
CA SER A 152 13.17 -11.86 -2.20
C SER A 152 13.45 -12.12 -0.73
N TRP A 153 13.26 -13.38 -0.30
CA TRP A 153 13.62 -13.83 1.04
C TRP A 153 14.02 -15.30 1.05
N THR A 154 15.06 -15.64 1.83
CA THR A 154 15.46 -17.02 2.06
C THR A 154 14.89 -17.49 3.39
N PHE A 155 13.80 -18.26 3.32
CA PHE A 155 13.07 -18.67 4.52
C PHE A 155 13.84 -19.70 5.36
N ARG A 156 13.96 -19.44 6.65
CA ARG A 156 14.46 -20.38 7.65
C ARG A 156 13.31 -21.04 8.40
N GLU A 157 13.62 -22.13 9.09
CA GLU A 157 12.64 -22.81 9.93
C GLU A 157 12.12 -21.87 11.04
N GLY A 158 10.80 -21.72 11.11
CA GLY A 158 10.13 -20.85 12.08
C GLY A 158 9.84 -19.42 11.59
N GLU A 159 10.29 -19.04 10.39
CA GLU A 159 9.99 -17.74 9.79
C GLU A 159 8.65 -17.71 9.02
N THR A 160 8.07 -18.88 8.76
CA THR A 160 6.80 -19.04 8.03
C THR A 160 6.10 -20.34 8.43
N TRP A 161 4.79 -20.39 8.20
CA TRP A 161 3.93 -21.55 8.45
C TRP A 161 4.05 -22.62 7.35
N LEU A 162 4.83 -22.36 6.29
CA LEU A 162 4.93 -23.20 5.10
C LEU A 162 6.27 -23.94 5.05
N PRO A 163 6.35 -25.21 5.49
CA PRO A 163 7.62 -25.92 5.57
C PRO A 163 8.30 -26.16 4.22
N THR A 164 7.52 -26.19 3.13
CA THR A 164 8.02 -26.50 1.78
C THR A 164 8.95 -25.44 1.21
N VAL A 165 8.99 -24.24 1.80
CA VAL A 165 9.87 -23.14 1.38
C VAL A 165 11.10 -22.95 2.29
N HIS A 166 11.22 -23.70 3.39
CA HIS A 166 12.39 -23.62 4.26
C HIS A 166 13.67 -23.98 3.48
N GLY A 167 14.73 -23.20 3.70
CA GLY A 167 16.01 -23.29 3.01
C GLY A 167 16.00 -22.78 1.56
N LYS A 168 14.88 -22.24 1.07
CA LYS A 168 14.74 -21.77 -0.31
C LYS A 168 14.58 -20.25 -0.35
N THR A 169 15.19 -19.63 -1.36
CA THR A 169 14.90 -18.24 -1.71
C THR A 169 13.62 -18.17 -2.52
N VAL A 170 12.59 -17.53 -1.95
CA VAL A 170 11.35 -17.21 -2.63
C VAL A 170 11.45 -15.80 -3.18
N ARG A 171 10.93 -15.59 -4.39
CA ARG A 171 10.86 -14.29 -5.05
C ARG A 171 9.40 -13.92 -5.28
N GLN A 172 9.07 -12.67 -5.03
CA GLN A 172 7.76 -12.10 -5.31
C GLN A 172 7.94 -10.79 -6.07
N SER A 173 7.19 -10.63 -7.15
CA SER A 173 7.21 -9.43 -7.98
C SER A 173 5.87 -8.70 -7.90
N ALA A 174 5.91 -7.36 -7.94
CA ALA A 174 4.73 -6.51 -8.09
C ALA A 174 5.04 -5.34 -9.05
N PRO A 175 4.02 -4.70 -9.65
CA PRO A 175 4.24 -3.47 -10.43
C PRO A 175 4.97 -2.42 -9.59
N ALA A 176 5.95 -1.74 -10.17
CA ALA A 176 6.73 -0.71 -9.47
C ALA A 176 5.85 0.46 -9.02
N ARG A 177 4.85 0.78 -9.84
CA ARG A 177 3.83 1.79 -9.55
C ARG A 177 2.44 1.25 -9.86
N VAL A 178 1.46 1.66 -9.06
CA VAL A 178 0.05 1.30 -9.26
C VAL A 178 -0.78 2.55 -9.03
N THR A 179 -1.68 2.85 -9.97
CA THR A 179 -2.64 3.92 -9.79
C THR A 179 -4.07 3.51 -10.01
N ARG A 180 -4.97 4.32 -9.43
CA ARG A 180 -6.41 4.21 -9.63
C ARG A 180 -7.02 5.59 -9.88
N ASN A 181 -7.78 5.74 -10.95
CA ASN A 181 -8.39 7.00 -11.39
C ASN A 181 -7.40 8.17 -11.55
N MET A 182 -6.13 7.89 -11.84
CA MET A 182 -5.15 8.95 -12.08
C MET A 182 -3.91 8.41 -12.81
N PRO A 183 -3.14 9.27 -13.49
CA PRO A 183 -1.89 8.87 -14.15
C PRO A 183 -0.83 8.37 -13.17
N LEU A 184 0.04 7.46 -13.63
CA LEU A 184 1.18 6.97 -12.85
C LEU A 184 2.11 8.12 -12.39
N PRO A 185 2.52 8.17 -11.11
CA PRO A 185 3.45 9.16 -10.61
C PRO A 185 4.82 9.07 -11.30
N GLN A 186 5.50 10.20 -11.44
CA GLN A 186 6.92 10.21 -11.81
C GLN A 186 7.74 9.90 -10.57
N VAL A 187 8.69 8.96 -10.67
CA VAL A 187 9.51 8.50 -9.54
C VAL A 187 10.99 8.62 -9.90
N GLY A 188 11.71 9.46 -9.16
CA GLY A 188 13.14 9.67 -9.27
C GLY A 188 13.92 9.15 -8.06
N GLY A 189 15.24 9.12 -8.18
CA GLY A 189 16.15 8.67 -7.13
C GLY A 189 16.85 7.33 -7.44
N PRO A 190 17.91 6.99 -6.68
CA PRO A 190 18.77 5.85 -6.95
C PRO A 190 18.15 4.50 -6.57
N ASN A 191 17.35 4.46 -5.50
CA ASN A 191 16.66 3.27 -5.03
C ASN A 191 15.16 3.49 -5.09
N ARG A 192 14.39 2.49 -5.55
CA ARG A 192 12.96 2.64 -5.84
C ARG A 192 12.07 1.86 -4.85
N PRO A 193 11.23 2.55 -4.07
CA PRO A 193 10.11 1.93 -3.37
C PRO A 193 9.04 1.48 -4.38
N PHE A 194 8.07 0.69 -3.92
CA PHE A 194 6.79 0.65 -4.64
C PHE A 194 6.05 1.97 -4.42
N VAL A 195 5.43 2.52 -5.45
CA VAL A 195 4.67 3.77 -5.33
C VAL A 195 3.22 3.56 -5.74
N LEU A 196 2.31 3.92 -4.84
CA LEU A 196 0.87 3.82 -5.07
C LEU A 196 0.29 5.22 -5.15
N ALA A 197 -0.72 5.44 -5.99
CA ALA A 197 -1.57 6.61 -5.88
C ALA A 197 -3.01 6.33 -6.30
N ALA A 198 -3.97 7.09 -5.78
CA ALA A 198 -5.34 7.01 -6.29
C ALA A 198 -6.08 8.33 -6.15
N MET A 199 -6.98 8.60 -7.08
CA MET A 199 -8.07 9.55 -6.91
C MET A 199 -9.34 8.81 -6.49
N TYR A 200 -9.93 9.25 -5.39
CA TYR A 200 -11.16 8.69 -4.83
C TYR A 200 -12.39 9.32 -5.49
N PRO A 201 -13.56 8.64 -5.45
CA PRO A 201 -14.82 9.18 -5.99
C PRO A 201 -15.28 10.52 -5.41
N ASN A 202 -14.70 10.96 -4.29
CA ASN A 202 -14.99 12.25 -3.65
C ASN A 202 -13.87 13.30 -3.88
N ASP A 203 -13.11 13.13 -4.96
CA ASP A 203 -11.99 13.98 -5.39
C ASP A 203 -10.79 14.02 -4.44
N SER A 204 -10.79 13.24 -3.35
CA SER A 204 -9.62 13.10 -2.49
C SER A 204 -8.54 12.28 -3.19
N VAL A 205 -7.27 12.60 -2.96
CA VAL A 205 -6.14 11.88 -3.55
C VAL A 205 -5.31 11.23 -2.45
N ALA A 206 -4.76 10.05 -2.71
CA ALA A 206 -3.83 9.40 -1.80
C ALA A 206 -2.56 8.97 -2.54
N VAL A 207 -1.43 8.96 -1.84
CA VAL A 207 -0.14 8.48 -2.35
C VAL A 207 0.62 7.73 -1.24
N ALA A 208 1.30 6.64 -1.61
CA ALA A 208 2.24 5.97 -0.72
C ALA A 208 3.56 5.62 -1.40
N THR A 209 4.64 5.63 -0.62
CA THR A 209 5.87 4.87 -0.89
C THR A 209 5.96 3.69 0.08
N LEU A 210 6.25 2.50 -0.44
CA LEU A 210 6.28 1.27 0.34
C LEU A 210 7.69 0.66 0.41
N PRO A 211 8.04 -0.02 1.52
CA PRO A 211 9.35 -0.62 1.70
C PRO A 211 9.60 -1.80 0.74
N ARG A 212 10.86 -2.21 0.69
CA ARG A 212 11.36 -3.34 -0.10
C ARG A 212 11.97 -4.38 0.84
N VAL A 213 12.06 -5.63 0.38
CA VAL A 213 12.81 -6.68 1.07
C VAL A 213 13.67 -7.48 0.11
N GLN A 214 14.93 -7.68 0.47
CA GLN A 214 15.87 -8.56 -0.23
C GLN A 214 16.49 -9.56 0.74
N ALA A 215 16.84 -10.74 0.24
CA ALA A 215 17.36 -11.83 1.06
C ALA A 215 18.75 -11.53 1.68
N ASP A 216 19.53 -10.67 1.04
CA ASP A 216 20.87 -10.25 1.44
C ASP A 216 20.87 -8.95 2.27
N GLU A 217 19.95 -8.02 2.01
CA GLU A 217 19.90 -6.71 2.67
C GLU A 217 18.84 -6.58 3.77
N GLY A 218 17.86 -7.48 3.83
CA GLY A 218 16.72 -7.33 4.73
C GLY A 218 15.68 -6.31 4.23
N PHE A 219 14.93 -5.73 5.17
CA PHE A 219 13.97 -4.66 4.86
C PHE A 219 14.69 -3.34 4.62
N SER A 220 14.37 -2.68 3.53
CA SER A 220 14.85 -1.33 3.22
C SER A 220 13.71 -0.37 2.94
N TYR A 221 13.95 0.91 3.23
CA TYR A 221 12.99 2.00 3.12
C TYR A 221 13.52 3.07 2.17
N PRO A 222 13.60 2.78 0.86
CA PRO A 222 14.23 3.69 -0.09
C PRO A 222 13.46 5.01 -0.21
N LEU A 223 14.20 6.12 -0.13
CA LEU A 223 13.66 7.46 -0.29
C LEU A 223 13.69 7.88 -1.76
N ALA A 224 12.52 8.19 -2.32
CA ALA A 224 12.34 8.60 -3.70
C ALA A 224 11.76 10.01 -3.82
N ASP A 225 12.05 10.67 -4.94
CA ASP A 225 11.37 11.89 -5.36
C ASP A 225 10.13 11.49 -6.15
N VAL A 226 8.95 11.85 -5.64
CA VAL A 226 7.68 11.43 -6.25
C VAL A 226 6.93 12.67 -6.74
N THR A 227 6.48 12.67 -7.99
CA THR A 227 5.64 13.73 -8.54
C THR A 227 4.28 13.20 -8.94
N LEU A 228 3.20 13.83 -8.44
CA LEU A 228 1.83 13.56 -8.83
C LEU A 228 1.24 14.75 -9.56
N THR A 229 0.41 14.46 -10.57
CA THR A 229 -0.45 15.45 -11.21
C THR A 229 -1.86 15.32 -10.65
N LEU A 230 -2.38 16.41 -10.12
CA LEU A 230 -3.72 16.51 -9.55
C LEU A 230 -4.63 17.20 -10.57
N GLU A 231 -5.77 16.59 -10.86
CA GLU A 231 -6.79 17.18 -11.74
C GLU A 231 -7.77 18.05 -10.97
N ALA A 232 -8.14 17.61 -9.76
CA ALA A 232 -9.01 18.36 -8.87
C ALA A 232 -8.34 19.63 -8.34
N LEU A 233 -9.10 20.71 -8.24
CA LEU A 233 -8.65 21.93 -7.57
C LEU A 233 -8.67 21.70 -6.06
N ARG A 234 -7.48 21.66 -5.45
CA ARG A 234 -7.29 21.63 -3.98
C ARG A 234 -7.92 20.40 -3.29
N PRO A 235 -7.57 19.17 -3.70
CA PRO A 235 -8.06 17.96 -3.07
C PRO A 235 -7.52 17.82 -1.64
N LEU A 236 -8.20 17.04 -0.80
CA LEU A 236 -7.55 16.44 0.36
C LEU A 236 -6.52 15.42 -0.14
N VAL A 237 -5.28 15.49 0.35
CA VAL A 237 -4.22 14.57 -0.08
C VAL A 237 -3.73 13.73 1.10
N GLY A 238 -3.98 12.42 1.09
CA GLY A 238 -3.41 11.46 2.02
C GLY A 238 -2.00 11.06 1.57
N ILE A 239 -1.00 11.21 2.44
CA ILE A 239 0.41 10.95 2.14
C ILE A 239 0.93 9.92 3.13
N PHE A 240 1.45 8.79 2.65
CA PHE A 240 1.86 7.66 3.48
C PHE A 240 3.26 7.15 3.12
N GLY A 241 4.05 6.76 4.11
CA GLY A 241 5.39 6.24 3.88
C GLY A 241 6.46 7.33 3.72
N ARG A 242 7.66 6.93 3.31
CA ARG A 242 8.87 7.76 3.38
C ARG A 242 9.29 8.28 2.03
N TYR A 243 9.60 9.57 1.96
CA TYR A 243 9.93 10.26 0.73
C TYR A 243 11.29 10.92 0.85
N ARG A 244 11.93 11.15 -0.29
CA ARG A 244 12.94 12.20 -0.39
C ARG A 244 12.25 13.54 -0.57
N SER A 245 11.32 13.61 -1.51
CA SER A 245 10.42 14.73 -1.73
C SER A 245 9.12 14.27 -2.37
N LEU A 246 8.05 15.04 -2.16
CA LEU A 246 6.77 14.87 -2.82
C LEU A 246 6.39 16.17 -3.54
N THR A 247 6.26 16.11 -4.85
CA THR A 247 5.81 17.22 -5.70
C THR A 247 4.37 17.01 -6.11
N LEU A 248 3.50 17.96 -5.77
CA LEU A 248 2.12 18.01 -6.21
C LEU A 248 1.99 19.06 -7.31
N ARG A 249 1.75 18.61 -8.55
CA ARG A 249 1.42 19.47 -9.68
C ARG A 249 -0.08 19.67 -9.70
N THR A 250 -0.55 20.91 -9.64
CA THR A 250 -1.97 21.22 -9.71
C THR A 250 -2.19 22.43 -10.62
N PRO A 251 -3.26 22.42 -11.43
CA PRO A 251 -3.63 23.60 -12.18
C PRO A 251 -3.98 24.72 -11.19
N ALA A 252 -3.34 25.88 -11.34
CA ALA A 252 -3.64 27.13 -10.63
C ALA A 252 -3.67 27.04 -9.08
N LEU A 253 -2.49 27.04 -8.43
CA LEU A 253 -2.36 27.18 -6.97
C LEU A 253 -2.83 28.56 -6.43
N GLY A 254 -3.01 29.54 -7.31
CA GLY A 254 -3.25 30.94 -6.92
C GLY A 254 -1.99 31.61 -6.34
N LYS A 255 -2.15 32.80 -5.77
CA LYS A 255 -1.05 33.51 -5.09
C LYS A 255 -0.97 33.01 -3.64
N ALA A 256 0.05 32.19 -3.34
CA ALA A 256 0.43 31.76 -1.99
C ALA A 256 -0.67 31.00 -1.20
N PRO A 257 -1.00 29.75 -1.59
CA PRO A 257 -1.86 28.91 -0.78
C PRO A 257 -1.26 28.69 0.61
N ARG A 258 -2.13 28.59 1.61
CA ARG A 258 -1.77 28.10 2.94
C ARG A 258 -1.85 26.58 2.94
N LEU A 259 -0.78 25.91 3.37
CA LEU A 259 -0.73 24.46 3.43
C LEU A 259 -0.87 23.98 4.86
N MET A 260 -2.00 23.34 5.14
CA MET A 260 -2.29 22.73 6.43
C MET A 260 -2.06 21.24 6.33
N ALA A 261 -1.42 20.65 7.33
CA ALA A 261 -1.16 19.22 7.35
C ALA A 261 -1.29 18.63 8.75
N GLN A 262 -1.61 17.34 8.85
CA GLN A 262 -1.93 16.69 10.12
C GLN A 262 -1.51 15.22 10.09
N ASP A 263 -0.88 14.72 11.17
CA ASP A 263 -0.74 13.26 11.37
C ASP A 263 -2.14 12.64 11.42
N LEU A 264 -2.39 11.67 10.56
CA LEU A 264 -3.67 10.99 10.55
C LEU A 264 -3.96 10.26 11.87
N ALA A 265 -2.98 9.94 12.72
CA ALA A 265 -3.18 9.38 14.05
C ALA A 265 -3.58 10.42 15.11
N GLY A 266 -3.33 11.71 14.85
CA GLY A 266 -3.62 12.82 15.76
C GLY A 266 -4.79 13.68 15.30
N ASP A 267 -5.12 14.69 16.10
CA ASP A 267 -6.27 15.57 15.87
C ASP A 267 -5.87 17.04 15.62
N GLU A 268 -4.56 17.35 15.67
CA GLU A 268 -4.02 18.71 15.59
C GLU A 268 -3.37 18.99 14.23
N PRO A 269 -3.91 19.90 13.41
CA PRO A 269 -3.28 20.33 12.18
C PRO A 269 -2.21 21.40 12.42
N VAL A 270 -1.16 21.37 11.60
CA VAL A 270 -0.06 22.33 11.60
C VAL A 270 0.06 23.03 10.25
N ASP A 271 0.50 24.28 10.28
CA ASP A 271 0.80 25.05 9.08
C ASP A 271 2.21 24.72 8.58
N ILE A 272 2.30 24.10 7.41
CA ILE A 272 3.58 23.73 6.78
C ILE A 272 4.00 24.68 5.67
N THR A 273 3.24 25.74 5.41
CA THR A 273 3.55 26.75 4.37
C THR A 273 5.00 27.24 4.40
N PRO A 274 5.62 27.57 5.55
CA PRO A 274 7.01 28.05 5.57
C PRO A 274 8.06 26.94 5.34
N ARG A 275 7.63 25.68 5.28
CA ARG A 275 8.50 24.49 5.18
C ARG A 275 8.43 23.81 3.82
N VAL A 276 7.66 24.36 2.89
CA VAL A 276 7.46 23.81 1.55
C VAL A 276 7.88 24.83 0.49
N MET A 277 8.22 24.34 -0.70
CA MET A 277 8.44 25.22 -1.85
C MET A 277 7.15 25.28 -2.68
N VAL A 278 6.67 26.49 -2.95
CA VAL A 278 5.44 26.71 -3.70
C VAL A 278 5.75 27.56 -4.93
N THR A 279 5.35 27.07 -6.10
CA THR A 279 5.35 27.82 -7.36
C THR A 279 3.91 28.07 -7.80
N ALA A 280 3.69 28.63 -8.99
CA ALA A 280 2.35 28.85 -9.53
C ALA A 280 1.58 27.53 -9.80
N THR A 281 2.30 26.44 -10.00
CA THR A 281 1.75 25.15 -10.46
C THR A 281 2.20 23.95 -9.64
N GLU A 282 3.17 24.12 -8.74
CA GLU A 282 3.75 23.03 -7.96
C GLU A 282 3.88 23.37 -6.49
N VAL A 283 3.63 22.36 -5.65
CA VAL A 283 4.05 22.34 -4.25
C VAL A 283 5.04 21.21 -4.09
N VAL A 284 6.24 21.52 -3.60
CA VAL A 284 7.26 20.52 -3.25
C VAL A 284 7.35 20.43 -1.73
N ILE A 285 7.05 19.25 -1.21
CA ILE A 285 7.05 18.92 0.21
C ILE A 285 8.31 18.08 0.49
N PRO A 286 9.26 18.61 1.28
CA PRO A 286 10.43 17.84 1.70
C PRO A 286 10.06 16.58 2.50
N GLY A 287 10.83 15.51 2.34
CA GLY A 287 10.58 14.23 3.00
C GLY A 287 10.67 14.26 4.53
N ASP A 288 11.50 15.14 5.09
CA ASP A 288 11.61 15.38 6.53
C ASP A 288 10.35 16.06 7.10
N VAL A 289 9.71 16.97 6.35
CA VAL A 289 8.40 17.54 6.72
C VAL A 289 7.33 16.45 6.75
N ILE A 290 7.31 15.55 5.75
CA ILE A 290 6.38 14.42 5.71
C ILE A 290 6.60 13.49 6.89
N HIS A 291 7.87 13.22 7.21
CA HIS A 291 8.25 12.37 8.33
C HIS A 291 7.84 12.96 9.68
N GLU A 292 8.19 14.22 9.93
CA GLU A 292 7.91 14.89 11.21
C GLU A 292 6.41 15.07 11.43
N VAL A 293 5.70 15.62 10.44
CA VAL A 293 4.25 15.83 10.57
C VAL A 293 3.51 14.50 10.59
N GLY A 294 3.88 13.53 9.74
CA GLY A 294 3.21 12.22 9.68
C GLY A 294 3.48 11.31 10.88
N LEU A 295 4.30 11.73 11.85
CA LEU A 295 4.59 11.03 13.10
C LEU A 295 4.37 11.88 14.35
N MET A 296 3.86 13.12 14.24
CA MET A 296 3.74 14.03 15.39
C MET A 296 2.82 13.51 16.50
N ALA A 297 1.91 12.58 16.18
CA ALA A 297 1.00 11.94 17.13
C ALA A 297 1.31 10.44 17.31
N ALA A 298 2.52 10.00 16.95
CA ALA A 298 2.92 8.62 17.11
C ALA A 298 2.92 8.19 18.59
N ARG A 299 2.35 7.02 18.87
CA ARG A 299 2.32 6.46 20.22
C ARG A 299 3.72 6.01 20.65
N PRO A 300 4.09 6.15 21.94
CA PRO A 300 5.36 5.66 22.44
C PRO A 300 5.59 4.18 22.10
N GLY A 301 6.72 3.88 21.47
CA GLY A 301 7.11 2.51 21.11
C GLY A 301 6.53 1.98 19.78
N ASP A 302 5.61 2.70 19.15
CA ASP A 302 5.14 2.40 17.79
C ASP A 302 6.23 2.75 16.77
N ILE A 303 6.40 1.90 15.77
CA ILE A 303 7.44 2.01 14.73
C ILE A 303 6.86 2.11 13.32
N SER A 304 5.59 2.47 13.20
CA SER A 304 4.90 2.67 11.93
C SER A 304 5.58 3.74 11.09
N ASP A 305 5.47 3.60 9.77
CA ASP A 305 5.87 4.66 8.85
C ASP A 305 4.93 5.87 8.95
N PRO A 306 5.38 7.08 8.59
CA PRO A 306 4.55 8.29 8.64
C PRO A 306 3.28 8.16 7.81
N GLY A 307 2.22 8.84 8.24
CA GLY A 307 1.01 9.02 7.43
C GLY A 307 0.27 10.28 7.85
N MET A 308 0.07 11.17 6.90
CA MET A 308 -0.52 12.50 7.12
C MET A 308 -1.59 12.81 6.09
N VAL A 309 -2.44 13.77 6.41
CA VAL A 309 -3.33 14.42 5.45
C VAL A 309 -2.87 15.85 5.21
N LEU A 310 -2.95 16.29 3.96
CA LEU A 310 -2.64 17.63 3.52
C LEU A 310 -3.89 18.28 2.95
N ARG A 311 -4.07 19.57 3.24
CA ARG A 311 -5.08 20.42 2.63
C ARG A 311 -4.46 21.73 2.15
N LEU A 312 -4.78 22.09 0.91
CA LEU A 312 -4.46 23.37 0.31
C LEU A 312 -5.60 24.35 0.65
N ALA A 313 -5.35 25.28 1.59
CA ALA A 313 -6.29 26.31 2.02
C ALA A 313 -5.97 27.68 1.36
N ILE A 314 -6.98 28.55 1.25
CA ILE A 314 -6.80 30.00 1.03
C ILE A 314 -6.86 30.68 2.39
#